data_AF-A0A5E6WIG9-F1
#
_entry.id   AF-A0A5E6WIG9-F1
#
_cell.length_a   1.000
_cell.length_b   1.000
_cell.length_c   1.000
_cell.angle_alpha   90.00
_cell.angle_beta   90.00
_cell.angle_gamma   90.00
#
_symmetry.space_group_name_H-M   'P 1'
#
loop_
_entity.id
_entity.type
_entity.pdbx_description
1 polymer ?
#
loop_
_entity_poly.entity_id
_entity_poly.type
_entity_poly.pdbx_seq_one_letter_code
_entity_poly.pdbx_strand_id
1 'polypeptide(L)'
;MLKLPLFGRFILGLNTARFASTLAILGGAGVPLLRALEAARQTLSNDRLSLSVTEATAKVREGVNLAAALRVENVFPPVLIHLIASGEKTGSLPPMLERAAQTLSRDIERRAMGMTALLEPLMIVVMGGVVLVIVMAVLLPIIEINQLVQ
;
A
#
# COMPACT_ATOMS: atom_id res chain seq x y z
N MET A 1 -16.51 -9.33 1.02
CA MET A 1 -15.08 -9.38 0.60
C MET A 1 -14.22 -9.08 1.83
N LEU A 2 -13.43 -10.05 2.31
CA LEU A 2 -12.65 -9.93 3.55
C LEU A 2 -11.63 -8.78 3.45
N LYS A 3 -11.84 -7.73 4.24
CA LYS A 3 -10.86 -6.67 4.47
C LYS A 3 -9.82 -7.18 5.45
N LEU A 4 -8.79 -7.90 4.98
CA LEU A 4 -7.57 -8.00 5.78
C LEU A 4 -6.96 -6.59 5.86
N PRO A 5 -6.90 -5.96 7.05
CA PRO A 5 -6.48 -4.56 7.19
C PRO A 5 -5.04 -4.33 6.72
N LEU A 6 -4.22 -5.39 6.68
CA LEU A 6 -2.83 -5.36 6.19
C LEU A 6 -2.77 -5.28 4.65
N PHE A 7 -3.58 -6.07 3.93
CA PHE A 7 -3.58 -6.06 2.46
C PHE A 7 -4.13 -4.74 1.90
N GLY A 8 -5.14 -4.14 2.56
CA GLY A 8 -5.71 -2.87 2.13
C GLY A 8 -4.69 -1.73 2.10
N ARG A 9 -3.85 -1.60 3.15
CA ARG A 9 -2.80 -0.55 3.22
C ARG A 9 -1.67 -0.78 2.22
N PHE A 10 -1.37 -2.04 1.90
CA PHE A 10 -0.37 -2.39 0.89
C PHE A 10 -0.84 -2.01 -0.52
N ILE A 11 -2.07 -2.40 -0.90
CA ILE A 11 -2.67 -2.05 -2.20
C ILE A 11 -2.83 -0.53 -2.35
N LEU A 12 -3.24 0.15 -1.29
CA LEU A 12 -3.32 1.62 -1.26
C LEU A 12 -1.95 2.27 -1.55
N GLY A 13 -0.89 1.77 -0.90
CA GLY A 13 0.47 2.23 -1.13
C GLY A 13 0.89 2.06 -2.59
N LEU A 14 0.69 0.87 -3.16
CA LEU A 14 1.01 0.55 -4.56
C LEU A 14 0.33 1.48 -5.56
N ASN A 15 -0.98 1.66 -5.41
CA ASN A 15 -1.75 2.54 -6.28
C ASN A 15 -1.25 3.99 -6.18
N THR A 16 -0.96 4.44 -4.96
CA THR A 16 -0.47 5.80 -4.74
C THR A 16 0.95 6.01 -5.28
N ALA A 17 1.84 5.01 -5.17
CA ALA A 17 3.19 5.09 -5.72
C ALA A 17 3.15 5.18 -7.25
N ARG A 18 2.30 4.37 -7.88
CA ARG A 18 2.08 4.40 -9.33
C ARG A 18 1.52 5.75 -9.78
N PHE A 19 0.49 6.25 -9.09
CA PHE A 19 -0.07 7.57 -9.34
C PHE A 19 0.98 8.68 -9.26
N ALA A 20 1.77 8.72 -8.19
CA ALA A 20 2.84 9.72 -8.00
C ALA A 20 3.91 9.60 -9.09
N SER A 21 4.30 8.37 -9.48
CA SER A 21 5.28 8.12 -10.53
C SER A 21 4.77 8.61 -11.89
N THR A 22 3.54 8.28 -12.27
CA THR A 22 2.94 8.75 -13.52
C THR A 22 2.84 10.27 -13.56
N LEU A 23 2.42 10.89 -12.45
CA LEU A 23 2.34 12.34 -12.36
C LEU A 23 3.72 13.01 -12.44
N ALA A 24 4.75 12.40 -11.84
CA ALA A 24 6.14 12.86 -11.94
C ALA A 24 6.67 12.80 -13.38
N ILE A 25 6.45 11.68 -14.07
CA ILE A 25 6.90 11.46 -15.46
C ILE A 25 6.23 12.48 -16.39
N LEU A 26 4.90 12.61 -16.32
CA LEU A 26 4.16 13.53 -17.16
C LEU A 26 4.48 14.99 -16.83
N GLY A 27 4.61 15.34 -15.55
CA GLY A 27 5.03 16.67 -15.11
C GLY A 27 6.45 17.02 -15.56
N GLY A 28 7.38 16.07 -15.48
CA GLY A 28 8.76 16.22 -15.98
C GLY A 28 8.84 16.37 -17.50
N ALA A 29 7.90 15.76 -18.23
CA ALA A 29 7.74 15.92 -19.67
C ALA A 29 7.04 17.23 -20.07
N GLY A 30 6.67 18.09 -19.11
CA GLY A 30 6.00 19.37 -19.37
C GLY A 30 4.50 19.27 -19.68
N VAL A 31 3.88 18.12 -19.41
CA VAL A 31 2.42 17.96 -19.60
C VAL A 31 1.67 18.83 -18.59
N PRO A 32 0.65 19.60 -19.02
CA PRO A 32 -0.15 20.42 -18.11
C PRO A 32 -0.74 19.60 -16.96
N LEU A 33 -0.67 20.14 -15.74
CA LEU A 33 -1.03 19.41 -14.51
C LEU A 33 -2.41 18.74 -14.58
N LEU A 34 -3.43 19.44 -15.07
CA LEU A 34 -4.79 18.89 -15.18
C LEU A 34 -4.86 17.67 -16.11
N ARG A 35 -4.11 17.66 -17.22
CA ARG A 35 -4.01 16.49 -18.12
C ARG A 35 -3.21 15.37 -17.49
N ALA A 36 -2.13 15.72 -16.78
CA ALA A 36 -1.29 14.75 -16.09
C ALA A 36 -2.06 14.06 -14.95
N LEU A 37 -2.91 14.78 -14.22
CA LEU A 37 -3.79 14.21 -13.19
C LEU A 37 -4.82 13.24 -13.78
N GLU A 38 -5.43 13.60 -14.90
CA GLU A 38 -6.41 12.73 -15.58
C GLU A 38 -5.76 11.45 -16.10
N ALA A 39 -4.56 11.54 -16.67
CA ALA A 39 -3.79 10.37 -17.10
C ALA A 39 -3.32 9.52 -15.91
N ALA A 40 -2.82 10.14 -14.84
CA ALA A 40 -2.42 9.44 -13.62
C ALA A 40 -3.60 8.75 -12.93
N ARG A 41 -4.81 9.34 -12.98
CA ARG A 41 -6.05 8.74 -12.47
C ARG A 41 -6.34 7.40 -13.14
N GLN A 42 -6.11 7.27 -14.44
CA GLN A 42 -6.35 6.03 -15.20
C GLN A 42 -5.44 4.87 -14.76
N THR A 43 -4.34 5.15 -14.06
CA THR A 43 -3.45 4.12 -13.50
C THR A 43 -3.91 3.56 -12.16
N LEU A 44 -4.90 4.21 -11.53
CA LEU A 44 -5.46 3.79 -10.25
C LEU A 44 -6.45 2.65 -10.47
N SER A 45 -6.19 1.51 -9.81
CA SER A 45 -7.07 0.35 -9.81
C SER A 45 -8.14 0.42 -8.71
N ASN A 46 -8.05 1.41 -7.81
CA ASN A 46 -8.94 1.57 -6.67
C ASN A 46 -9.93 2.71 -6.94
N ASP A 47 -11.22 2.37 -6.99
CA ASP A 47 -12.31 3.32 -7.28
C ASP A 47 -12.33 4.52 -6.31
N ARG A 48 -12.02 4.29 -5.03
CA ARG A 48 -12.01 5.36 -4.03
C ARG A 48 -10.87 6.35 -4.27
N LEU A 49 -9.69 5.86 -4.68
CA LEU A 49 -8.58 6.73 -5.08
C LEU A 49 -8.91 7.48 -6.37
N SER A 50 -9.50 6.78 -7.35
CA SER A 50 -9.90 7.39 -8.63
C SER A 50 -10.89 8.54 -8.42
N LEU A 51 -11.93 8.33 -7.60
CA LEU A 51 -12.91 9.35 -7.23
C LEU A 51 -12.26 10.54 -6.52
N SER A 52 -11.38 10.27 -5.56
CA SER A 52 -10.64 11.33 -4.83
C SER A 52 -9.78 12.18 -5.78
N VAL A 53 -9.14 11.56 -6.79
CA VAL A 53 -8.39 12.31 -7.81
C VAL A 53 -9.32 13.10 -8.74
N THR A 54 -10.48 12.57 -9.11
CA THR A 54 -11.47 13.31 -9.91
C THR A 54 -11.91 14.58 -9.18
N GLU A 55 -12.29 14.47 -7.91
CA GLU A 55 -12.67 15.63 -7.09
C GLU A 55 -11.51 16.61 -6.88
N ALA A 56 -10.30 16.09 -6.63
CA ALA A 56 -9.12 16.93 -6.50
C ALA A 56 -8.83 17.68 -7.80
N THR A 57 -9.00 17.04 -8.96
CA THR A 57 -8.80 17.65 -10.28
C THR A 57 -9.80 18.77 -10.54
N ALA A 58 -11.06 18.61 -10.10
CA ALA A 58 -12.07 19.67 -10.17
C ALA A 58 -11.67 20.89 -9.31
N LYS A 59 -11.25 20.66 -8.06
CA LYS A 59 -10.79 21.73 -7.16
C LYS A 59 -9.53 22.45 -7.68
N VAL A 60 -8.59 21.71 -8.25
CA VAL A 60 -7.39 22.29 -8.87
C VAL A 60 -7.75 23.15 -10.08
N ARG A 61 -8.77 22.75 -10.86
CA ARG A 61 -9.29 23.58 -11.96
C ARG A 61 -9.91 24.89 -11.45
N GLU A 62 -10.47 24.90 -10.25
CA GLU A 62 -10.97 26.10 -9.57
C GLU A 62 -9.86 26.95 -8.92
N GLY A 63 -8.59 26.52 -8.99
CA GLY A 63 -7.44 27.26 -8.47
C GLY A 63 -7.00 26.83 -7.07
N VAL A 64 -7.55 25.75 -6.52
CA VAL A 64 -7.08 25.19 -5.24
C VAL A 64 -5.74 24.49 -5.44
N ASN A 65 -4.82 24.67 -4.49
CA ASN A 65 -3.54 23.95 -4.46
C ASN A 65 -3.77 22.42 -4.46
N LEU A 66 -3.02 21.69 -5.27
CA LEU A 66 -3.08 20.23 -5.42
C LEU A 66 -2.93 19.49 -4.09
N ALA A 67 -1.99 19.92 -3.24
CA ALA A 67 -1.80 19.29 -1.93
C ALA A 67 -3.04 19.46 -1.03
N ALA A 68 -3.72 20.60 -1.10
CA ALA A 68 -4.95 20.83 -0.36
C ALA A 68 -6.11 20.02 -0.94
N ALA A 69 -6.24 19.99 -2.27
CA ALA A 69 -7.26 19.23 -2.98
C ALA A 69 -7.20 17.73 -2.69
N LEU A 70 -5.99 17.14 -2.68
CA LEU A 70 -5.78 15.72 -2.37
C LEU A 70 -5.90 15.38 -0.88
N ARG A 71 -5.79 16.37 0.03
CA ARG A 71 -5.87 16.15 1.48
C ARG A 71 -7.30 15.92 1.98
N VAL A 72 -8.31 16.45 1.30
CA VAL A 72 -9.71 16.48 1.79
C VAL A 72 -10.25 15.08 2.13
N GLU A 73 -9.92 14.08 1.31
CA GLU A 73 -10.41 12.71 1.46
C GLU A 73 -9.57 11.87 2.45
N ASN A 74 -8.39 12.34 2.89
CA ASN A 74 -7.42 11.60 3.73
C ASN A 74 -7.09 10.17 3.25
N VAL A 75 -7.31 9.88 1.96
CA VAL A 75 -7.01 8.56 1.36
C VAL A 75 -5.52 8.46 1.01
N PHE A 76 -4.89 9.56 0.66
CA PHE A 76 -3.48 9.60 0.28
C PHE A 76 -2.55 9.61 1.52
N PRO A 77 -1.41 8.90 1.48
CA PRO A 77 -0.41 8.93 2.54
C PRO A 77 0.14 10.35 2.77
N PRO A 78 0.43 10.74 4.03
CA PRO A 78 0.92 12.09 4.34
C PRO A 78 2.19 12.48 3.59
N VAL A 79 3.11 11.53 3.37
CA VAL A 79 4.36 11.76 2.61
C VAL A 79 4.11 12.35 1.22
N LEU A 80 3.10 11.83 0.50
CA LEU A 80 2.76 12.36 -0.82
C LEU A 80 2.28 13.80 -0.72
N ILE A 81 1.34 14.06 0.19
CA ILE A 81 0.76 15.39 0.39
C ILE A 81 1.82 16.41 0.81
N HIS A 82 2.76 16.04 1.69
CA HIS A 82 3.83 16.93 2.14
C HIS A 82 4.81 17.30 1.01
N LEU A 83 5.19 16.32 0.19
CA LEU A 83 6.10 16.57 -0.94
C LEU A 83 5.43 17.38 -2.04
N ILE A 84 4.15 17.11 -2.34
CA ILE A 84 3.36 17.96 -3.24
C ILE A 84 3.29 19.39 -2.70
N ALA A 85 2.94 19.58 -1.43
CA ALA A 85 2.85 20.91 -0.83
C ALA A 85 4.19 21.65 -0.88
N SER A 86 5.30 20.94 -0.67
CA SER A 86 6.64 21.50 -0.80
C SER A 86 6.96 21.87 -2.25
N GLY A 87 6.59 21.03 -3.21
CA GLY A 87 6.82 21.25 -4.64
C GLY A 87 5.98 22.40 -5.20
N GLU A 88 4.74 22.55 -4.75
CA GLU A 88 3.89 23.70 -5.11
C GLU A 88 4.46 25.02 -4.60
N LYS A 89 4.96 25.04 -3.35
CA LYS A 89 5.56 26.25 -2.75
C LYS A 89 6.86 26.68 -3.44
N THR A 90 7.66 25.72 -3.90
CA THR A 90 8.96 25.98 -4.54
C THR A 90 8.88 26.03 -6.06
N GLY A 91 7.69 25.86 -6.65
CA GLY A 91 7.50 25.73 -8.09
C GLY A 91 8.16 24.49 -8.72
N SER A 92 8.67 23.57 -7.90
CA SER A 92 9.42 22.37 -8.32
C SER A 92 8.61 21.10 -8.06
N LEU A 93 7.40 21.03 -8.63
CA LEU A 93 6.48 19.90 -8.44
C LEU A 93 7.02 18.56 -8.97
N PRO A 94 7.55 18.46 -10.21
CA PRO A 94 8.01 17.17 -10.77
C PRO A 94 9.08 16.45 -9.93
N PRO A 95 10.19 17.09 -9.49
CA PRO A 95 11.20 16.39 -8.69
C PRO A 95 10.67 16.00 -7.31
N MET A 96 9.71 16.73 -6.74
CA MET A 96 9.09 16.35 -5.46
C MET A 96 8.13 15.16 -5.62
N LEU A 97 7.39 15.08 -6.73
CA LEU A 97 6.56 13.93 -7.07
C LEU A 97 7.41 12.68 -7.33
N GLU A 98 8.54 12.82 -8.02
CA GLU A 98 9.48 11.72 -8.22
C GLU A 98 10.01 11.20 -6.88
N ARG A 99 10.41 12.11 -5.99
CA ARG A 99 10.86 11.77 -4.63
C ARG A 99 9.75 11.07 -3.84
N ALA A 100 8.49 11.50 -3.99
CA ALA A 100 7.34 10.88 -3.34
C ALA A 100 7.11 9.45 -3.85
N ALA A 101 7.19 9.26 -5.18
CA ALA A 101 7.06 7.95 -5.81
C ALA A 101 8.16 6.99 -5.35
N GLN A 102 9.42 7.45 -5.33
CA GLN A 102 10.55 6.64 -4.87
C GLN A 102 10.43 6.26 -3.39
N THR A 103 10.10 7.21 -2.51
CA THR A 103 9.91 6.93 -1.08
C THR A 103 8.81 5.91 -0.86
N LEU A 104 7.66 6.10 -1.52
CA LEU A 104 6.53 5.21 -1.35
C LEU A 104 6.79 3.82 -1.95
N SER A 105 7.49 3.74 -3.08
CA SER A 105 7.92 2.47 -3.68
C SER A 105 8.85 1.69 -2.74
N ARG A 106 9.84 2.38 -2.12
CA ARG A 106 10.74 1.77 -1.13
C ARG A 106 9.99 1.28 0.10
N ASP A 107 8.98 2.02 0.56
CA ASP A 107 8.17 1.60 1.71
C ASP A 107 7.36 0.33 1.40
N ILE A 108 6.84 0.21 0.17
CA ILE A 108 6.13 -0.99 -0.29
C ILE A 108 7.09 -2.17 -0.38
N GLU A 109 8.27 -1.98 -0.96
CA GLU A 109 9.29 -3.03 -1.11
C GLU A 109 9.75 -3.56 0.25
N ARG A 110 10.01 -2.67 1.22
CA ARG A 110 10.34 -3.07 2.60
C ARG A 110 9.23 -3.87 3.26
N ARG A 111 7.97 -3.47 3.07
CA ARG A 111 6.83 -4.21 3.60
C ARG A 111 6.68 -5.58 2.96
N ALA A 112 6.90 -5.67 1.65
CA ALA A 112 6.88 -6.94 0.93
C ALA A 112 7.96 -7.90 1.46
N MET A 113 9.20 -7.40 1.65
CA MET A 113 10.29 -8.19 2.24
C MET A 113 9.99 -8.65 3.68
N GLY A 114 9.38 -7.78 4.50
CA GLY A 114 8.95 -8.15 5.84
C GLY A 114 7.86 -9.24 5.84
N MET A 115 6.91 -9.17 4.91
CA MET A 115 5.88 -10.20 4.77
C MET A 115 6.48 -11.55 4.33
N THR A 116 7.46 -11.55 3.42
CA THR A 116 8.16 -12.78 3.03
C THR A 116 9.01 -13.36 4.16
N ALA A 117 9.63 -12.52 5.00
CA ALA A 117 10.42 -12.98 6.14
C ALA A 117 9.56 -13.69 7.21
N LEU A 118 8.29 -13.32 7.35
CA LEU A 118 7.36 -13.99 8.27
C LEU A 118 6.95 -15.39 7.81
N LEU A 119 7.17 -15.75 6.54
CA LEU A 119 6.86 -17.09 6.03
C LEU A 119 7.75 -18.15 6.67
N GLU A 120 9.00 -17.85 6.98
CA GLU A 120 9.94 -18.81 7.57
C GLU A 120 9.52 -19.26 8.98
N PRO A 121 9.26 -18.35 9.96
CA PRO A 121 8.71 -18.74 11.26
C PRO A 121 7.37 -19.48 11.15
N LEU A 122 6.51 -19.06 10.21
CA LEU A 122 5.22 -19.71 9.98
C LEU A 122 5.39 -21.18 9.57
N MET A 123 6.34 -21.47 8.67
CA MET A 123 6.65 -22.85 8.27
C MET A 123 7.09 -23.71 9.44
N ILE A 124 7.93 -23.17 10.34
CA ILE A 124 8.37 -23.87 11.55
C ILE A 124 7.18 -24.15 12.48
N VAL A 125 6.32 -23.16 12.71
CA VAL A 125 5.12 -23.32 13.56
C VAL A 125 4.16 -24.36 12.98
N VAL A 126 3.92 -24.32 11.66
CA VAL A 126 3.07 -25.30 10.97
C VAL A 126 3.66 -26.71 11.11
N MET A 127 4.97 -26.87 10.87
CA MET A 127 5.63 -28.16 10.97
C MET A 127 5.63 -28.68 12.42
N GLY A 128 5.90 -27.82 13.40
CA GLY A 128 5.79 -28.16 14.82
C GLY A 128 4.36 -28.59 15.21
N GLY A 129 3.35 -27.89 14.69
CA GLY A 129 1.94 -28.26 14.88
C GLY A 129 1.61 -29.63 14.31
N VAL A 130 2.10 -29.95 13.10
CA VAL A 130 1.93 -31.27 12.47
C VAL A 130 2.57 -32.37 13.32
N VAL A 131 3.80 -32.16 13.80
CA VAL A 131 4.48 -33.14 14.68
C VAL A 131 3.71 -33.34 15.98
N LEU A 132 3.24 -32.26 16.61
CA LEU A 132 2.46 -32.34 17.85
C LEU A 132 1.18 -33.15 17.66
N VAL A 133 0.45 -32.93 16.56
CA VAL A 133 -0.76 -33.70 16.23
C VAL A 133 -0.45 -35.19 16.08
N ILE A 134 0.65 -35.54 15.39
CA ILE A 134 1.08 -36.95 15.24
C ILE A 134 1.40 -37.57 16.61
N VAL A 135 2.16 -36.87 17.44
CA VAL A 135 2.54 -37.35 18.78
C VAL A 135 1.31 -37.59 19.64
N MET A 136 0.35 -36.65 19.68
CA MET A 136 -0.89 -36.82 20.42
C MET A 136 -1.71 -38.01 19.90
N ALA A 137 -1.82 -38.17 18.57
CA ALA A 137 -2.55 -39.27 17.96
C ALA A 137 -1.97 -40.65 18.32
N VAL A 138 -0.66 -40.75 18.56
CA VAL A 138 0.02 -42.00 18.94
C VAL A 138 0.01 -42.22 20.45
N LEU A 139 0.24 -41.18 21.26
CA LEU A 139 0.36 -41.34 22.72
C LEU A 139 -0.98 -41.57 23.43
N LEU A 140 -2.07 -40.94 22.94
CA LEU A 140 -3.39 -41.09 23.57
C LEU A 140 -3.85 -42.56 23.64
N PRO A 141 -3.83 -43.35 22.54
CA PRO A 141 -4.19 -44.76 22.60
C PRO A 141 -3.30 -45.59 23.55
N ILE A 142 -2.01 -45.27 23.65
CA ILE A 142 -1.09 -46.01 24.52
C ILE A 142 -1.46 -45.79 26.00
N ILE A 143 -1.82 -44.54 26.36
CA ILE A 143 -2.25 -44.20 27.72
C ILE A 143 -3.56 -44.92 28.06
N GLU A 144 -4.52 -44.95 27.13
CA GLU A 144 -5.79 -45.67 27.31
C GLU A 144 -5.58 -47.17 27.51
N ILE A 145 -4.69 -47.80 26.73
CA ILE A 145 -4.36 -49.23 26.89
C ILE A 145 -3.71 -49.49 28.25
N ASN A 146 -2.79 -48.63 28.70
CA ASN A 146 -2.10 -48.83 29.99
C ASN A 146 -3.07 -48.71 31.19
N GLN A 147 -4.06 -47.83 31.10
CA GLN A 147 -5.10 -47.69 32.13
C GLN A 147 -6.09 -48.87 32.16
N LEU A 148 -6.29 -49.57 31.05
CA LEU A 148 -7.13 -50.77 31.00
C LEU A 148 -6.43 -52.02 31.56
N VAL A 149 -5.10 -52.01 31.63
CA VAL A 149 -4.27 -53.14 32.07
C VAL A 149 -3.91 -53.05 33.57
N GLN A 150 -4.05 -51.88 34.20
CA GLN A 150 -3.96 -51.69 35.65
C GLN A 150 -5.32 -51.83 36.32
#